data_AF-A0A1V6B5Z5-F1
#
_entry.id   AF-A0A1V6B5Z5-F1
#
_cell.length_a   1.000
_cell.length_b   1.000
_cell.length_c   1.000
_cell.angle_alpha   90.00
_cell.angle_beta   90.00
_cell.angle_gamma   90.00
#
_symmetry.space_group_name_H-M   'P 1'
#
loop_
_entity.id
_entity.type
_entity.pdbx_description
1 polymer ?
#
loop_
_entity_poly.entity_id
_entity_poly.type
_entity_poly.pdbx_seq_one_letter_code
_entity_poly.pdbx_strand_id
1 'polypeptide(L)'
;MKTLISKMLSKYIKFHNPDREFTISKGLPQPVKPRLYKDQLRVIETLDRLPVGHSFPIRNELEYVVRKMYNQYHPEYKLVIRNMGTSKRVFRLA
;
A
#
# COMPACT_ATOMS: atom_id res chain seq x y z
N MET A 1 -35.98 21.43 -7.48
CA MET A 1 -35.62 20.93 -6.13
C MET A 1 -34.77 19.68 -6.29
N LYS A 2 -33.44 19.78 -6.13
CA LYS A 2 -32.53 18.63 -6.28
C LYS A 2 -32.39 17.93 -4.92
N THR A 3 -32.82 16.68 -4.87
CA THR A 3 -32.91 15.79 -3.71
C THR A 3 -31.56 15.61 -3.01
N LEU A 4 -31.58 15.67 -1.67
CA LEU A 4 -30.43 15.52 -0.76
C LEU A 4 -29.61 14.22 -0.98
N ILE A 5 -30.21 13.23 -1.63
CA ILE A 5 -29.62 11.91 -1.90
C ILE A 5 -28.42 12.00 -2.85
N SER A 6 -28.42 12.95 -3.79
CA SER A 6 -27.30 13.16 -4.72
C SER A 6 -26.00 13.55 -4.01
N LYS A 7 -26.06 14.27 -2.88
CA LYS A 7 -24.88 14.67 -2.11
C LYS A 7 -24.26 13.55 -1.28
N MET A 8 -25.04 12.54 -0.87
CA MET A 8 -24.50 11.42 -0.08
C MET A 8 -23.77 10.39 -0.95
N LEU A 9 -24.18 10.20 -2.21
CA LEU A 9 -23.53 9.24 -3.11
C LEU A 9 -22.18 9.74 -3.65
N SER A 10 -21.97 11.06 -3.74
CA SER A 10 -20.69 11.63 -4.18
C SER A 10 -19.54 11.43 -3.18
N LYS A 11 -19.82 11.04 -1.92
CA LYS A 11 -18.79 10.88 -0.88
C LYS A 11 -18.10 9.51 -0.89
N TYR A 12 -18.59 8.56 -1.71
CA TYR A 12 -18.10 7.18 -1.74
C TYR A 12 -17.41 6.75 -3.04
N ILE A 13 -17.21 7.67 -3.99
CA ILE A 13 -16.30 7.40 -5.10
C ILE A 13 -14.88 7.69 -4.60
N LYS A 14 -14.28 6.72 -3.91
CA LYS A 14 -12.83 6.66 -3.76
C LYS A 14 -12.25 6.57 -5.17
N PHE A 15 -11.94 7.71 -5.76
CA PHE A 15 -11.11 7.80 -6.95
C PHE A 15 -9.82 7.04 -6.64
N HIS A 16 -9.73 5.80 -7.15
CA HIS A 16 -8.50 5.05 -7.20
C HIS A 16 -7.64 5.67 -8.29
N ASN A 17 -7.02 6.81 -7.98
CA ASN A 17 -5.98 7.37 -8.84
C ASN A 17 -4.84 6.35 -8.90
N PRO A 18 -4.53 5.76 -10.07
CA PRO A 18 -3.41 4.84 -10.22
C PRO A 18 -2.07 5.55 -9.99
N ASP A 19 -2.02 6.87 -10.17
CA ASP A 19 -0.82 7.71 -10.07
C ASP A 19 -0.60 8.35 -8.70
N ARG A 20 -1.32 7.94 -7.65
CA ARG A 20 -0.94 8.33 -6.29
C ARG A 20 0.32 7.56 -5.89
N GLU A 21 1.47 8.11 -6.26
CA GLU A 21 2.74 7.73 -5.66
C GLU A 21 2.70 8.08 -4.18
N PHE A 22 2.70 7.05 -3.34
CA PHE A 22 2.81 7.25 -1.90
C PHE A 22 4.28 7.19 -1.51
N THR A 23 4.89 8.36 -1.35
CA THR A 23 6.11 8.49 -0.56
C THR A 23 5.75 8.21 0.90
N ILE A 24 6.51 7.36 1.58
CA ILE A 24 6.20 6.82 2.93
C ILE A 24 6.28 7.89 4.05
N SER A 25 6.49 9.15 3.69
CA SER A 25 6.52 10.28 4.63
C SER A 25 5.16 10.64 5.26
N LYS A 26 4.05 10.02 4.85
CA LYS A 26 2.74 10.16 5.50
C LYS A 26 2.43 8.88 6.26
N GLY A 27 2.12 9.00 7.56
CA GLY A 27 2.00 7.92 8.54
C GLY A 27 1.26 6.64 8.08
N LEU A 28 1.48 5.55 8.82
CA LEU A 28 0.98 4.23 8.47
C LEU A 28 -0.55 4.25 8.26
N PRO A 29 -1.09 3.61 7.19
CA PRO A 29 -2.53 3.50 7.00
C PRO A 29 -3.15 2.72 8.17
N GLN A 30 -4.46 2.83 8.38
CA GLN A 30 -5.12 2.01 9.39
C GLN A 30 -5.05 0.52 9.00
N PRO A 31 -4.77 -0.39 9.95
CA PRO A 31 -4.81 -1.82 9.70
C PRO A 31 -6.24 -2.23 9.34
N VAL A 32 -6.42 -2.87 8.18
CA VAL A 32 -7.75 -3.26 7.70
C VAL A 32 -8.33 -4.45 8.49
N LYS A 33 -7.48 -5.35 8.98
CA LYS A 33 -7.81 -6.53 9.82
C LYS A 33 -6.58 -6.98 10.64
N PRO A 34 -6.75 -7.69 11.77
CA PRO A 34 -5.64 -8.41 12.39
C PRO A 34 -5.07 -9.43 11.40
N ARG A 35 -3.76 -9.37 11.14
CA ARG A 35 -3.09 -10.14 10.09
C ARG A 35 -2.34 -11.32 10.67
N LEU A 36 -2.35 -12.42 9.92
CA LEU A 36 -1.60 -13.63 10.23
C LEU A 36 -0.10 -13.32 10.28
N TYR A 37 0.59 -13.82 11.29
CA TYR A 37 2.03 -13.65 11.46
C TYR A 37 2.84 -14.12 10.24
N LYS A 38 2.39 -15.20 9.59
CA LYS A 38 2.98 -15.73 8.34
C LYS A 38 3.05 -14.70 7.20
N ASP A 39 2.03 -13.84 7.06
CA ASP A 39 2.04 -12.80 6.02
C ASP A 39 3.11 -11.73 6.31
N GLN A 40 3.39 -11.46 7.59
CA GLN A 40 4.43 -10.49 7.99
C GLN A 40 5.82 -11.03 7.68
N LEU A 41 6.11 -12.28 8.05
CA LEU A 41 7.38 -12.94 7.74
C LEU A 41 7.66 -12.98 6.24
N ARG A 42 6.64 -13.33 5.44
CA ARG A 42 6.78 -13.35 3.97
C ARG A 42 7.08 -11.97 3.41
N VAL A 43 6.46 -10.92 3.94
CA VAL A 43 6.73 -9.54 3.53
C VAL A 43 8.17 -9.15 3.85
N ILE A 44 8.67 -9.46 5.05
CA ILE A 44 10.07 -9.19 5.43
C ILE A 44 11.02 -9.89 4.45
N GLU A 45 10.88 -11.20 4.28
CA GLU A 45 11.75 -11.99 3.39
C GLU A 45 11.72 -11.48 1.94
N THR A 46 10.55 -11.01 1.47
CA THR A 46 10.42 -10.44 0.14
C THR A 46 11.11 -9.09 0.03
N LEU A 47 11.02 -8.24 1.06
CA LEU A 47 11.68 -6.94 1.10
C LEU A 47 13.21 -7.08 1.16
N ASP A 48 13.73 -8.00 1.98
CA ASP A 48 15.16 -8.31 2.08
C ASP A 48 15.77 -8.66 0.71
N ARG A 49 15.03 -9.46 -0.07
CA ARG A 49 15.49 -9.96 -1.36
C ARG A 49 15.11 -9.06 -2.53
N LEU A 50 14.37 -7.97 -2.31
CA LEU A 50 13.90 -7.11 -3.39
C LEU A 50 15.04 -6.27 -3.96
N PRO A 51 15.49 -6.50 -5.21
CA PRO A 51 16.55 -5.71 -5.81
C PRO A 51 16.05 -4.30 -6.18
N VAL A 52 16.97 -3.35 -6.32
CA VAL A 52 16.66 -1.99 -6.79
C VAL A 52 16.09 -2.04 -8.22
N GLY A 53 15.03 -1.28 -8.48
CA GLY A 53 14.35 -1.25 -9.78
C GLY A 53 13.31 -2.37 -9.96
N HIS A 54 13.26 -3.35 -9.07
CA HIS A 54 12.30 -4.45 -9.14
C HIS A 54 11.03 -4.18 -8.34
N SER A 55 10.00 -4.98 -8.61
CA SER A 55 8.75 -4.93 -7.87
C SER A 55 8.12 -6.29 -7.66
N PHE A 56 7.29 -6.39 -6.61
CA PHE A 56 6.48 -7.57 -6.33
C PHE A 56 5.00 -7.20 -6.13
N PRO A 57 4.06 -8.08 -6.52
CA PRO A 57 2.65 -7.85 -6.31
C PRO A 57 2.26 -8.10 -4.85
N ILE A 58 1.33 -7.29 -4.35
CA ILE A 58 0.71 -7.46 -3.04
C ILE A 58 -0.81 -7.38 -3.15
N ARG A 59 -1.48 -8.11 -2.24
CA ARG A 59 -2.91 -7.93 -1.99
C ARG A 59 -3.14 -6.55 -1.37
N ASN A 60 -4.25 -5.90 -1.71
CA ASN A 60 -4.64 -4.58 -1.15
C ASN A 60 -4.57 -4.53 0.37
N GLU A 61 -4.91 -5.66 0.95
CA GLU A 61 -4.95 -5.99 2.36
C GLU A 61 -3.59 -6.00 3.09
N LEU A 62 -2.49 -6.16 2.35
CA LEU A 62 -1.13 -6.27 2.90
C LEU A 62 -0.37 -4.94 2.89
N GLU A 63 -0.94 -3.87 2.35
CA GLU A 63 -0.25 -2.57 2.26
C GLU A 63 0.23 -2.07 3.64
N TYR A 64 -0.61 -2.19 4.66
CA TYR A 64 -0.23 -1.82 6.03
C TYR A 64 0.98 -2.61 6.52
N VAL A 65 0.99 -3.92 6.28
CA VAL A 65 2.07 -4.81 6.72
C VAL A 65 3.37 -4.44 6.00
N VAL A 66 3.32 -4.23 4.69
CA VAL A 66 4.47 -3.79 3.90
C VAL A 66 5.05 -2.50 4.45
N ARG A 67 4.21 -1.47 4.66
CA ARG A 67 4.67 -0.18 5.19
C ARG A 67 5.23 -0.31 6.62
N LYS A 68 4.58 -1.10 7.48
CA LYS A 68 5.02 -1.32 8.85
C LYS A 68 6.37 -2.02 8.91
N MET A 69 6.52 -3.15 8.19
CA MET A 69 7.77 -3.92 8.17
C MET A 69 8.90 -3.13 7.53
N TYR A 70 8.63 -2.43 6.43
CA TYR A 70 9.59 -1.52 5.81
C TYR A 70 10.08 -0.45 6.79
N ASN A 71 9.18 0.27 7.47
CA ASN A 71 9.57 1.31 8.43
C ASN A 71 10.36 0.76 9.63
N GLN A 72 10.19 -0.51 9.96
CA GLN A 72 10.85 -1.14 11.11
C GLN A 72 12.23 -1.71 10.76
N TYR A 73 12.38 -2.32 9.57
CA TYR A 73 13.58 -3.09 9.22
C TYR A 73 14.40 -2.49 8.08
N HIS A 74 13.77 -1.70 7.20
CA HIS A 74 14.38 -1.22 5.96
C HIS A 74 14.18 0.28 5.67
N PRO A 75 14.29 1.19 6.67
CA PRO A 75 14.07 2.61 6.42
C PRO A 75 15.10 3.24 5.47
N GLU A 76 16.18 2.54 5.13
CA GLU A 76 17.32 3.04 4.36
C GLU A 76 17.05 3.25 2.86
N TYR A 77 16.10 2.52 2.26
CA TYR A 77 15.88 2.56 0.81
C TYR A 77 14.49 3.07 0.45
N LYS A 78 14.30 3.68 -0.73
CA LYS A 78 13.00 4.25 -1.13
C LYS A 78 12.05 3.17 -1.64
N LEU A 79 10.91 3.00 -0.96
CA LEU A 79 9.86 2.07 -1.36
C LEU A 79 8.60 2.82 -1.81
N VAL A 80 8.00 2.38 -2.92
CA VAL A 80 6.76 2.96 -3.47
C VAL A 80 5.74 1.86 -3.72
N ILE A 81 4.49 2.10 -3.34
CA ILE A 81 3.37 1.19 -3.61
C ILE A 81 2.47 1.84 -4.65
N ARG A 82 2.33 1.21 -5.83
CA ARG A 82 1.46 1.66 -6.92
C ARG A 82 0.24 0.76 -7.07
N ASN A 83 -0.88 1.35 -7.49
CA ASN A 83 -2.10 0.59 -7.80
C ASN A 83 -2.12 0.25 -9.29
N MET A 84 -2.25 -1.03 -9.62
CA MET A 84 -2.25 -1.58 -10.98
C MET A 84 -3.65 -2.07 -11.39
N GLY A 85 -4.70 -1.39 -10.92
CA GLY A 85 -6.10 -1.78 -11.14
C GLY A 85 -6.62 -2.73 -10.07
N THR A 86 -6.45 -4.04 -10.27
CA THR A 86 -6.96 -5.09 -9.34
C THR A 86 -5.94 -5.51 -8.28
N SER A 87 -4.68 -5.10 -8.42
CA SER A 87 -3.59 -5.43 -7.50
C SER A 87 -2.72 -4.21 -7.21
N LYS A 88 -2.00 -4.25 -6.10
CA LYS A 88 -0.94 -3.27 -5.81
C LYS A 88 0.41 -3.89 -6.06
N ARG A 89 1.39 -3.09 -6.45
CA ARG A 89 2.78 -3.51 -6.58
C ARG A 89 3.68 -2.63 -5.73
N VAL A 90 4.65 -3.26 -5.10
CA VAL A 90 5.67 -2.65 -4.24
C VAL A 90 6.96 -2.56 -5.04
N PHE A 91 7.50 -1.36 -5.21
CA PHE A 91 8.72 -1.06 -5.95
C PHE A 91 9.81 -0.58 -5.01
N ARG A 92 11.03 -1.09 -5.17
CA ARG A 92 12.23 -0.52 -4.56
C ARG A 92 12.92 0.37 -5.58
N LEU A 93 13.16 1.63 -5.24
CA LEU A 93 13.67 2.64 -6.19
C LEU A 93 15.14 3.02 -5.98
N ALA A 94 15.66 2.91 -4.77
CA ALA A 94 17.07 3.12 -4.42
C ALA A 94 17.29 2.52 -3.05
#